data_AF-A0A922WWY1-F1
#
_entry.id   AF-A0A922WWY1-F1
#
_cell.length_a   1.000
_cell.length_b   1.000
_cell.length_c   1.000
_cell.angle_alpha   90.00
_cell.angle_beta   90.00
_cell.angle_gamma   90.00
#
_symmetry.space_group_name_H-M   'P 1'
#
loop_
_entity.id
_entity.type
_entity.pdbx_description
1 polymer ?
#
loop_
_entity_poly.entity_id
_entity_poly.type
_entity_poly.pdbx_seq_one_letter_code
_entity_poly.pdbx_strand_id
1 'polypeptide(L)'
;GKLIGTTRNTIGAIRDRSHWNIQNITPKDPVTLGLCSQRELDAMVAKAAKRAGITEDAEAAPKSERNDRENLIAELRAERDANVKAAGEAAQEAEAEAWLAARRAAEANEEKIDPESGFI
;
A
#
# COMPACT_ATOMS: atom_id res chain seq x y z
N GLY A 1 28.30 -3.77 -20.23
CA GLY A 1 28.21 -2.38 -20.72
C GLY A 1 28.97 -2.27 -22.01
N LYS A 2 28.40 -1.61 -23.03
CA LYS A 2 29.10 -1.30 -24.27
C LYS A 2 30.18 -0.27 -23.93
N LEU A 3 31.45 -0.66 -24.02
CA LEU A 3 32.57 0.23 -23.75
C LEU A 3 32.65 1.23 -24.93
N ILE A 4 32.38 2.52 -24.68
CA ILE A 4 32.81 3.55 -25.62
C ILE A 4 34.34 3.56 -25.60
N GLY A 5 34.95 3.35 -26.76
CA GLY A 5 36.40 3.34 -26.92
C GLY A 5 36.97 4.74 -26.71
N THR A 6 37.63 4.95 -25.58
CA THR A 6 38.51 6.10 -25.34
C THR A 6 39.69 5.65 -24.47
N THR A 7 40.70 6.49 -24.31
CA THR A 7 41.88 6.12 -23.53
C THR A 7 41.67 6.36 -22.04
N ARG A 8 42.30 5.54 -21.19
CA ARG A 8 42.28 5.72 -19.72
C ARG A 8 42.80 7.10 -19.31
N ASN A 9 43.78 7.63 -20.05
CA ASN A 9 44.37 8.94 -19.81
C ASN A 9 43.34 10.05 -20.03
N THR A 10 42.62 9.99 -21.15
CA THR A 10 41.51 10.92 -21.44
C THR A 10 40.40 10.81 -20.40
N ILE A 11 40.01 9.59 -19.99
CA ILE A 11 38.98 9.40 -18.95
C ILE A 11 39.41 10.04 -17.62
N GLY A 12 40.66 9.85 -17.20
CA GLY A 12 41.21 10.44 -15.98
C GLY A 12 41.17 11.97 -16.04
N ALA A 13 41.68 12.56 -17.13
CA ALA A 13 41.68 14.00 -17.31
C ALA A 13 40.28 14.63 -17.29
N ILE A 14 39.26 13.93 -17.79
CA ILE A 14 37.87 14.39 -17.71
C ILE A 14 37.33 14.29 -16.28
N ARG A 15 37.61 13.19 -15.58
CA ARG A 15 37.17 12.98 -14.20
C ARG A 15 37.76 14.02 -13.24
N ASP A 16 39.04 14.31 -13.42
CA ASP A 16 39.80 15.24 -12.59
C ASP A 16 39.68 16.70 -13.09
N ARG A 17 38.84 16.93 -14.12
CA ARG A 17 38.57 18.25 -14.73
C ARG A 17 39.83 18.97 -15.26
N SER A 18 40.85 18.23 -15.67
CA SER A 18 42.13 18.75 -16.18
C SER A 18 42.27 18.71 -17.71
N HIS A 19 41.29 18.17 -18.43
CA HIS A 19 41.30 18.17 -19.89
C HIS A 19 41.21 19.61 -20.43
N TRP A 20 41.99 19.91 -21.48
CA TRP A 20 42.04 21.24 -22.11
C TRP A 20 40.68 21.82 -22.53
N ASN A 21 39.67 20.98 -22.77
CA ASN A 21 38.35 21.37 -23.26
C ASN A 21 37.24 21.15 -22.20
N ILE A 22 37.61 21.00 -20.92
CA ILE A 22 36.65 20.64 -19.87
C ILE A 22 35.47 21.62 -19.77
N GLN A 23 35.69 22.89 -20.10
CA GLN A 23 34.64 23.93 -20.07
C GLN A 23 33.48 23.64 -21.02
N ASN A 24 33.74 22.95 -22.14
CA ASN A 24 32.72 22.62 -23.13
C ASN A 24 32.16 21.20 -22.96
N ILE A 25 32.67 20.41 -22.01
CA ILE A 25 32.26 19.02 -21.81
C ILE A 25 31.22 18.97 -20.68
N THR A 26 30.01 18.54 -21.03
CA THR A 26 28.92 18.38 -20.07
C THR A 26 28.55 16.89 -19.93
N PRO A 27 28.28 16.43 -18.69
CA PRO A 27 27.78 15.08 -18.48
C PRO A 27 26.40 14.95 -19.12
N LYS A 28 26.19 13.83 -19.83
CA LYS A 28 24.92 13.46 -20.45
C LYS A 28 24.51 12.09 -19.92
N ASP A 29 23.19 11.88 -19.82
CA ASP A 29 22.65 10.64 -19.29
C ASP A 29 22.83 9.47 -20.27
N PRO A 30 23.43 8.34 -19.86
CA PRO A 30 23.71 7.21 -20.76
C PRO A 30 22.45 6.50 -21.28
N VAL A 31 21.29 6.63 -20.62
CA VAL A 31 20.03 6.04 -21.10
C VAL A 31 19.48 6.89 -22.24
N THR A 32 19.48 8.22 -22.09
CA THR A 32 19.10 9.14 -23.18
C THR A 32 19.99 9.01 -24.41
N LEU A 33 21.27 8.65 -24.22
CA LEU A 33 22.22 8.38 -25.30
C LEU A 33 22.09 6.96 -25.90
N GLY A 34 21.18 6.12 -25.38
CA GLY A 34 20.96 4.76 -25.87
C GLY A 34 22.11 3.78 -25.59
N LEU A 35 23.00 4.10 -24.64
CA LEU A 35 24.17 3.29 -24.30
C LEU A 35 23.82 2.14 -23.34
N CYS A 36 22.82 2.34 -22.50
CA CYS A 36 22.22 1.32 -21.64
C CYS A 36 20.71 1.56 -21.46
N SER A 37 19.99 0.53 -21.05
CA SER A 37 18.61 0.67 -20.57
C SER A 37 18.56 1.14 -19.11
N GLN A 38 17.41 1.67 -18.69
CA GLN A 38 17.18 2.08 -17.29
C GLN A 38 17.45 0.92 -16.32
N ARG A 39 16.94 -0.28 -16.64
CA ARG A 39 17.11 -1.48 -15.81
C ARG A 39 18.57 -1.87 -15.64
N GLU A 40 19.38 -1.73 -16.68
CA GLU A 40 20.81 -2.01 -16.62
C GLU A 40 21.58 -0.98 -15.79
N LEU A 41 21.20 0.31 -15.89
CA LEU A 41 21.78 1.37 -15.08
C LEU A 41 21.55 1.11 -13.58
N ASP A 42 20.29 0.84 -13.21
CA ASP A 42 19.90 0.60 -11.82
C ASP A 42 20.64 -0.61 -11.23
N ALA A 43 20.74 -1.70 -11.98
CA ALA A 43 21.49 -2.89 -11.56
C ALA A 43 22.99 -2.61 -11.33
N MET A 44 23.61 -1.77 -12.17
CA MET A 44 25.01 -1.40 -12.02
C MET A 44 25.24 -0.46 -10.84
N VAL A 45 24.31 0.46 -10.57
CA VAL A 45 24.33 1.35 -9.40
C VAL A 45 24.24 0.53 -8.11
N ALA A 46 23.28 -0.39 -8.00
CA ALA A 46 23.14 -1.26 -6.83
C ALA A 46 24.41 -2.10 -6.60
N LYS A 47 24.99 -2.66 -7.67
CA LYS A 47 26.26 -3.40 -7.60
C LYS A 47 27.43 -2.51 -7.16
N ALA A 48 27.48 -1.26 -7.61
CA ALA A 48 28.52 -0.31 -7.24
C ALA A 48 28.38 0.14 -5.78
N ALA A 49 27.16 0.41 -5.31
CA ALA A 49 26.86 0.75 -3.92
C ALA A 49 27.30 -0.37 -2.96
N LYS A 50 26.92 -1.62 -3.27
CA LYS A 50 27.37 -2.80 -2.52
C LYS A 50 28.90 -2.92 -2.45
N ARG A 51 29.61 -2.61 -3.53
CA ARG A 51 31.09 -2.61 -3.57
C ARG A 51 31.71 -1.45 -2.79
N ALA A 52 31.02 -0.32 -2.70
CA ALA A 52 31.45 0.83 -1.92
C ALA A 52 31.18 0.68 -0.42
N GLY A 53 30.62 -0.45 0.02
CA GLY A 53 30.21 -0.65 1.42
C GLY A 53 28.99 0.18 1.81
N ILE A 54 28.31 0.78 0.83
CA ILE A 54 26.98 1.37 0.99
C ILE A 54 26.01 0.20 0.90
N THR A 55 26.00 -0.62 1.94
CA THR A 55 24.97 -1.65 2.12
C THR A 55 23.65 -0.97 2.46
N GLU A 56 22.58 -1.49 1.88
CA GLU A 56 21.19 -1.18 2.19
C GLU A 56 20.81 -1.59 3.63
N ASP A 57 21.52 -1.09 4.64
CA ASP A 57 20.87 -0.73 5.91
C ASP A 57 20.22 0.66 5.80
N ALA A 58 20.38 1.34 4.66
CA ALA A 58 19.70 2.61 4.35
C ALA A 58 18.50 2.45 3.37
N GLU A 59 18.33 1.32 2.68
CA GLU A 59 17.18 1.08 1.78
C GLU A 59 16.83 -0.43 1.69
N ALA A 60 17.01 -1.19 2.77
CA ALA A 60 16.00 -2.22 3.02
C ALA A 60 14.75 -1.40 3.32
N ALA A 61 13.71 -1.44 2.48
CA ALA A 61 12.41 -0.80 2.79
C ALA A 61 12.21 -0.91 4.30
N PRO A 62 12.19 0.23 5.03
CA PRO A 62 12.59 0.23 6.42
C PRO A 62 11.72 -0.81 7.09
N LYS A 63 12.31 -1.73 7.85
CA LYS A 63 11.51 -2.81 8.48
C LYS A 63 10.32 -2.20 9.25
N SER A 64 10.43 -0.95 9.69
CA SER A 64 9.30 -0.13 10.13
C SER A 64 8.18 -0.02 9.09
N GLU A 65 8.38 0.48 7.86
CA GLU A 65 7.30 0.61 6.86
C GLU A 65 6.64 -0.72 6.51
N ARG A 66 7.40 -1.82 6.52
CA ARG A 66 6.82 -3.15 6.30
C ARG A 66 5.95 -3.58 7.48
N ASN A 67 6.40 -3.34 8.71
CA ASN A 67 5.63 -3.57 9.94
C ASN A 67 4.42 -2.61 10.05
N ASP A 68 4.56 -1.35 9.63
CA ASP A 68 3.51 -0.32 9.65
C ASP A 68 2.40 -0.69 8.67
N ARG A 69 2.76 -1.18 7.48
CA ARG A 69 1.81 -1.70 6.50
C ARG A 69 1.10 -2.96 7.00
N GLU A 70 1.82 -3.86 7.66
CA GLU A 70 1.24 -5.09 8.23
C GLU A 70 0.27 -4.77 9.38
N ASN A 71 0.61 -3.82 10.25
CA ASN A 71 -0.26 -3.34 11.34
C ASN A 71 -1.52 -2.66 10.78
N LEU A 72 -1.39 -1.80 9.78
CA LEU A 72 -2.53 -1.14 9.15
C LEU A 72 -3.49 -2.15 8.49
N ILE A 73 -2.95 -3.21 7.86
CA ILE A 73 -3.77 -4.28 7.29
C ILE A 73 -4.51 -5.07 8.38
N ALA A 74 -3.88 -5.32 9.53
CA ALA A 74 -4.51 -6.01 10.65
C ALA A 74 -5.63 -5.16 11.27
N GLU A 75 -5.39 -3.86 11.46
CA GLU A 75 -6.37 -2.91 12.00
C GLU A 75 -7.60 -2.77 11.09
N LEU A 76 -7.39 -2.58 9.78
CA LEU A 76 -8.48 -2.48 8.81
C LEU A 76 -9.33 -3.76 8.72
N ARG A 77 -8.72 -4.94 8.93
CA ARG A 77 -9.46 -6.20 8.98
C ARG A 77 -10.28 -6.31 10.25
N ALA A 78 -9.72 -5.96 11.41
CA ALA A 78 -10.45 -5.94 12.67
C ALA A 78 -11.64 -4.97 12.63
N GLU A 79 -11.47 -3.80 12.03
CA GLU A 79 -12.53 -2.82 11.83
C GLU A 79 -13.64 -3.35 10.90
N ARG A 80 -13.27 -4.00 9.78
CA ARG A 80 -14.23 -4.65 8.87
C ARG A 80 -15.01 -5.77 9.56
N ASP A 81 -14.33 -6.64 10.31
CA ASP A 81 -14.97 -7.76 11.01
C ASP A 81 -15.90 -7.27 12.12
N ALA A 82 -15.50 -6.23 12.86
CA ALA A 82 -16.34 -5.58 13.87
C ALA A 82 -17.58 -4.94 13.23
N ASN A 83 -17.40 -4.25 12.10
CA ASN A 83 -18.53 -3.64 11.38
C ASN A 83 -19.50 -4.68 10.81
N VAL A 84 -18.99 -5.80 10.30
CA VAL A 84 -19.83 -6.92 9.82
C VAL A 84 -20.59 -7.56 10.97
N LYS A 85 -19.94 -7.76 12.12
CA LYS A 85 -20.57 -8.31 13.32
C LYS A 85 -21.66 -7.37 13.85
N ALA A 86 -21.36 -6.08 13.99
CA ALA A 86 -22.32 -5.07 14.44
C ALA A 86 -23.51 -4.95 13.47
N ALA A 87 -23.27 -5.00 12.16
CA ALA A 87 -24.34 -5.01 11.17
C ALA A 87 -25.23 -6.28 11.28
N GLY A 88 -24.61 -7.44 11.53
CA GLY A 88 -25.35 -8.68 11.75
C GLY A 88 -26.16 -8.70 13.05
N GLU A 89 -25.63 -8.11 14.12
CA GLU A 89 -26.33 -7.95 15.40
C GLU A 89 -27.48 -6.94 15.28
N ALA A 90 -27.26 -5.81 14.62
CA ALA A 90 -28.30 -4.83 14.35
C ALA A 90 -29.43 -5.40 13.47
N ALA A 91 -29.10 -6.26 12.50
CA ALA A 91 -30.10 -6.96 11.70
C ALA A 91 -30.93 -7.93 12.55
N GLN A 92 -30.28 -8.72 13.42
CA GLN A 92 -30.97 -9.64 14.33
C GLN A 92 -31.86 -8.90 15.34
N GLU A 93 -31.42 -7.75 15.85
CA GLU A 93 -32.17 -6.95 16.80
C GLU A 93 -33.39 -6.30 16.12
N ALA A 94 -33.24 -5.79 14.88
CA ALA A 94 -34.36 -5.30 14.08
C ALA A 94 -35.39 -6.40 13.76
N GLU A 95 -34.94 -7.61 13.46
CA GLU A 95 -35.82 -8.78 13.25
C GLU A 95 -36.55 -9.18 14.55
N ALA A 96 -35.87 -9.14 15.70
CA ALA A 96 -36.47 -9.42 17.00
C ALA A 96 -37.51 -8.36 17.41
N GLU A 97 -37.21 -7.07 17.21
CA GLU A 97 -38.15 -5.98 17.46
C GLU A 97 -39.37 -6.07 16.53
N ALA A 98 -39.18 -6.41 15.26
CA ALA A 98 -40.27 -6.63 14.31
C ALA A 98 -41.16 -7.82 14.73
N TRP A 99 -40.56 -8.91 15.21
CA TRP A 99 -41.31 -10.06 15.74
C TRP A 99 -42.11 -9.71 17.00
N LEU A 100 -41.51 -8.97 17.94
CA LEU A 100 -42.18 -8.53 19.16
C LEU A 100 -43.31 -7.53 18.89
N ALA A 101 -43.11 -6.62 17.93
CA ALA A 101 -44.14 -5.68 17.49
C ALA A 101 -45.32 -6.40 16.83
N ALA A 102 -45.05 -7.40 15.98
CA ALA A 102 -46.08 -8.23 15.38
C ALA A 102 -46.85 -9.04 16.44
N ARG A 103 -46.15 -9.58 17.45
CA ARG A 103 -46.78 -10.31 18.55
C ARG A 103 -47.65 -9.41 19.42
N ARG A 104 -47.18 -8.20 19.75
CA ARG A 104 -47.97 -7.19 20.50
C ARG A 104 -49.19 -6.71 19.70
N ALA A 105 -49.06 -6.56 18.38
CA ALA A 105 -50.17 -6.21 17.50
C ALA A 105 -51.21 -7.33 17.41
N ALA A 106 -50.79 -8.60 17.44
CA ALA A 106 -51.69 -9.75 17.50
C ALA A 106 -52.43 -9.82 18.85
N GLU A 107 -51.72 -9.63 19.96
CA GLU A 107 -52.30 -9.60 21.33
C GLU A 107 -53.30 -8.44 21.49
N ALA A 108 -53.01 -7.25 20.96
CA ALA A 108 -53.93 -6.12 20.94
C ALA A 108 -55.14 -6.31 20.01
N ASN A 109 -55.02 -7.18 19.01
CA ASN A 109 -56.14 -7.57 18.16
C ASN A 109 -57.01 -8.64 18.83
N GLU A 110 -56.42 -9.52 19.64
CA GLU A 110 -57.11 -10.51 20.48
C GLU A 110 -57.89 -9.84 21.63
N GLU A 111 -57.32 -8.82 22.28
CA GLU A 111 -58.01 -8.04 23.33
C GLU A 111 -59.18 -7.19 22.80
N LYS A 112 -59.22 -6.90 21.49
CA LYS A 112 -60.37 -6.26 20.83
C LYS A 112 -61.51 -7.22 20.49
N ILE A 113 -61.29 -8.53 20.56
CA ILE A 113 -62.27 -9.55 20.17
C ILE A 113 -63.22 -9.91 21.33
N ASP A 114 -62.94 -9.55 22.58
CA ASP A 114 -63.86 -9.80 23.70
C ASP A 114 -64.27 -8.54 24.48
N PRO A 115 -65.50 -8.05 24.22
CA PRO A 115 -66.34 -7.67 25.35
C PRO A 115 -67.79 -8.22 25.34
N GLU A 116 -68.17 -9.17 24.48
CA GLU A 116 -69.47 -9.88 24.62
C GLU A 116 -69.40 -11.38 24.25
N SER A 117 -68.51 -12.13 24.90
CA SER A 117 -68.86 -13.49 25.37
C SER A 117 -69.60 -13.41 26.72
N GLY A 118 -70.55 -12.47 26.79
CA GLY A 118 -71.54 -12.34 27.84
C GLY A 118 -72.79 -13.10 27.44
N PHE A 119 -72.99 -14.27 28.06
CA PHE A 119 -74.28 -14.79 28.52
C PHE A 119 -75.52 -14.52 27.65
N ILE A 120 -75.89 -15.50 26.80
CA ILE A 120 -77.28 -15.99 26.60
C ILE A 120 -77.22 -17.52 26.48
#